data_AF-A0A7L4BLT8-F1
#
_entry.id   AF-A0A7L4BLT8-F1
#
_cell.length_a   1.000
_cell.length_b   1.000
_cell.length_c   1.000
_cell.angle_alpha   90.00
_cell.angle_beta   90.00
_cell.angle_gamma   90.00
#
_symmetry.space_group_name_H-M   'P 1'
#
loop_
_entity.id
_entity.type
_entity.pdbx_description
1 polymer ?
#
loop_
_entity_poly.entity_id
_entity_poly.type
_entity_poly.pdbx_seq_one_letter_code
_entity_poly.pdbx_strand_id
1 'polypeptide(L)'
;QANEVTDSAYMGSESTYSECETFTDEDTSTLVHHEMHDEVETDSAIDSTVHSEFTDPIEEPEHGSHPHDLPLGSELGHSIVTVISGEEHFEDYGEGNEADLFADSLCNGESSFNSSSFLSPRQLHQTSALSVGVMEESYRETLECTEEDITDKVRAGLEFDASLGTATCRGVSRRKRLILSLSPLRRANALEEQLKEQELRADQTLLEEIKKQRELLSKMEREKSIEIENLQARLQQLDDENSELRSCVPCLKANIERLEEEKQKLLDEIEDLTVQLTEEQEKKRKMGDKLSQERHQFQKEKESTQEVSRVLAASLCWLGRKPLPSRPGSARRAPRASSSIWSVCCEQDNRNLKEQNDELNGQIINLSIQGAKNLFSASFSESLAAEISSVSRDELMEAIQKQEEINFRLQDYIDRIIVAIMETNPSILEVK
;
A
#
# COMPACT_ATOMS: atom_id res chain seq x y z
N GLN A 1 51.00 37.99 15.40
CA GLN A 1 50.83 38.78 16.65
C GLN A 1 49.34 39.05 16.80
N ALA A 2 48.76 38.53 17.88
CA ALA A 2 47.44 38.74 18.48
C ALA A 2 46.17 38.51 17.62
N ASN A 3 45.51 37.40 17.99
CA ASN A 3 44.17 36.95 17.70
C ASN A 3 43.30 37.34 18.93
N GLU A 4 42.09 37.87 18.76
CA GLU A 4 41.08 37.90 19.83
C GLU A 4 39.81 37.21 19.32
N VAL A 5 39.59 36.00 19.81
CA VAL A 5 38.37 35.20 19.65
C VAL A 5 37.81 35.07 21.05
N THR A 6 36.57 35.51 21.24
CA THR A 6 35.83 35.46 22.50
C THR A 6 35.25 34.08 22.76
N ASP A 7 35.50 33.62 23.98
CA ASP A 7 34.89 32.56 24.80
C ASP A 7 33.47 32.10 24.43
N SER A 8 33.19 30.81 24.23
CA SER A 8 33.18 29.66 25.16
C SER A 8 31.92 29.59 26.06
N ALA A 9 31.05 28.60 25.76
CA ALA A 9 30.09 28.02 26.69
C ALA A 9 29.77 26.58 26.26
N TYR A 10 30.70 25.69 26.63
CA TYR A 10 30.54 24.24 26.65
C TYR A 10 29.80 23.89 27.96
N MET A 11 28.60 23.33 27.87
CA MET A 11 27.92 22.71 29.00
C MET A 11 27.55 21.29 28.62
N GLY A 12 28.43 20.36 28.99
CA GLY A 12 28.07 18.96 29.14
C GLY A 12 27.42 18.73 30.50
N SER A 13 26.46 17.82 30.54
CA SER A 13 26.11 17.10 31.76
C SER A 13 25.74 15.66 31.38
N GLU A 14 26.68 14.77 31.69
CA GLU A 14 26.52 13.32 31.77
C GLU A 14 25.59 12.91 32.93
N SER A 15 25.10 11.68 32.82
CA SER A 15 24.62 10.76 33.87
C SER A 15 23.22 10.98 34.44
N THR A 16 22.34 9.98 34.24
CA THR A 16 22.22 8.84 35.17
C THR A 16 21.42 7.69 34.55
N TYR A 17 22.06 6.52 34.52
CA TYR A 17 21.47 5.20 34.30
C TYR A 17 20.46 4.91 35.42
N SER A 18 19.24 4.49 35.09
CA SER A 18 18.23 4.12 36.09
C SER A 18 17.95 2.63 35.97
N GLU A 19 18.63 1.84 36.81
CA GLU A 19 18.31 0.46 37.12
C GLU A 19 17.16 0.41 38.14
N CYS A 20 16.03 -0.19 37.77
CA CYS A 20 15.06 -0.81 38.67
C CYS A 20 14.43 -1.97 37.87
N GLU A 21 14.11 -3.15 38.37
CA GLU A 21 14.28 -3.86 39.63
C GLU A 21 13.90 -5.31 39.26
N THR A 22 14.76 -6.28 39.54
CA THR A 22 14.42 -7.71 39.46
C THR A 22 13.56 -8.09 40.66
N PHE A 23 12.38 -8.66 40.43
CA PHE A 23 11.57 -9.27 41.49
C PHE A 23 10.97 -10.62 41.07
N THR A 24 11.35 -11.64 41.85
CA THR A 24 10.66 -12.88 42.25
C THR A 24 10.37 -13.97 41.23
N ASP A 25 11.35 -14.87 41.15
CA ASP A 25 11.24 -16.32 41.25
C ASP A 25 10.24 -16.76 42.34
N GLU A 26 9.14 -17.39 41.93
CA GLU A 26 8.28 -18.18 42.81
C GLU A 26 7.99 -19.54 42.16
N ASP A 27 8.47 -20.57 42.84
CA ASP A 27 8.33 -21.99 42.52
C ASP A 27 6.86 -22.44 42.55
N THR A 28 6.34 -22.91 41.41
CA THR A 28 5.23 -23.88 41.41
C THR A 28 5.74 -25.25 41.06
N SER A 29 6.31 -25.90 42.07
CA SER A 29 6.31 -27.35 42.18
C SER A 29 4.89 -27.83 42.49
N THR A 30 4.24 -28.50 41.55
CA THR A 30 3.12 -29.40 41.84
C THR A 30 3.24 -30.70 41.07
N LEU A 31 3.83 -31.67 41.78
CA LEU A 31 3.41 -33.04 41.93
C LEU A 31 3.01 -33.83 40.66
N VAL A 32 3.94 -34.71 40.30
CA VAL A 32 3.67 -36.01 39.67
C VAL A 32 2.60 -36.74 40.50
N HIS A 33 1.48 -37.14 39.87
CA HIS A 33 0.65 -38.25 40.35
C HIS A 33 0.62 -39.35 39.30
N HIS A 34 1.13 -40.50 39.71
CA HIS A 34 1.15 -41.78 39.02
C HIS A 34 0.00 -42.61 39.59
N GLU A 35 -1.02 -42.91 38.78
CA GLU A 35 -2.04 -43.92 39.03
C GLU A 35 -2.41 -44.47 37.64
N MET A 36 -1.84 -45.59 37.19
CA MET A 36 -2.30 -46.96 37.46
C MET A 36 -3.82 -47.09 37.35
N HIS A 37 -4.31 -47.34 36.13
CA HIS A 37 -5.60 -48.00 35.94
C HIS A 37 -5.52 -49.01 34.80
N ASP A 38 -5.43 -50.26 35.26
CA ASP A 38 -6.07 -51.49 34.79
C ASP A 38 -6.08 -51.84 33.31
N GLU A 39 -5.33 -52.91 33.05
CA GLU A 39 -5.59 -53.91 32.04
C GLU A 39 -7.07 -54.30 32.02
N VAL A 40 -7.71 -54.19 30.84
CA VAL A 40 -8.84 -55.07 30.52
C VAL A 40 -8.64 -55.61 29.11
N GLU A 41 -8.57 -56.93 29.08
CA GLU A 41 -8.40 -57.81 27.94
C GLU A 41 -9.56 -57.69 26.93
N THR A 42 -9.21 -57.83 25.64
CA THR A 42 -9.93 -58.59 24.61
C THR A 42 -11.44 -58.38 24.41
N ASP A 43 -11.87 -57.91 23.24
CA ASP A 43 -12.22 -58.85 22.15
C ASP A 43 -12.62 -58.16 20.84
N SER A 44 -12.22 -58.79 19.74
CA SER A 44 -12.67 -58.49 18.38
C SER A 44 -14.06 -59.06 18.13
N ALA A 45 -14.92 -58.33 17.44
CA ALA A 45 -16.03 -58.91 16.70
C ALA A 45 -16.28 -58.14 15.40
N ILE A 46 -15.90 -58.81 14.32
CA ILE A 46 -16.35 -58.61 12.95
C ILE A 46 -17.87 -58.79 12.86
N ASP A 47 -18.56 -57.94 12.10
CA ASP A 47 -19.76 -58.40 11.38
C ASP A 47 -19.81 -57.74 10.00
N SER A 48 -19.91 -58.61 9.01
CA SER A 48 -20.08 -58.30 7.60
C SER A 48 -21.55 -58.47 7.28
N THR A 49 -22.20 -57.42 6.80
CA THR A 49 -23.41 -57.61 5.99
C THR A 49 -23.41 -56.69 4.79
N VAL A 50 -22.99 -57.32 3.71
CA VAL A 50 -23.27 -57.06 2.30
C VAL A 50 -24.63 -56.40 2.03
N HIS A 51 -24.64 -55.34 1.21
CA HIS A 51 -25.60 -55.21 0.12
C HIS A 51 -24.91 -54.53 -1.06
N SER A 52 -24.55 -55.37 -2.03
CA SER A 52 -24.24 -55.04 -3.41
C SER A 52 -25.56 -54.94 -4.16
N GLU A 53 -25.77 -53.86 -4.92
CA GLU A 53 -26.56 -53.95 -6.14
C GLU A 53 -25.87 -53.13 -7.24
N PHE A 54 -25.85 -53.76 -8.41
CA PHE A 54 -24.99 -53.55 -9.56
C PHE A 54 -25.81 -52.92 -10.67
N THR A 55 -25.26 -51.92 -11.38
CA THR A 55 -25.42 -51.73 -12.84
C THR A 55 -24.47 -50.63 -13.35
N ASP A 56 -23.52 -50.99 -14.23
CA ASP A 56 -22.77 -50.08 -15.13
C ASP A 56 -23.55 -49.88 -16.48
N PRO A 57 -22.97 -49.34 -17.58
CA PRO A 57 -22.86 -47.92 -17.95
C PRO A 57 -23.41 -47.64 -19.38
N ILE A 58 -23.81 -46.40 -19.74
CA ILE A 58 -24.00 -46.00 -21.16
C ILE A 58 -23.57 -44.53 -21.39
N GLU A 59 -22.96 -44.36 -22.56
CA GLU A 59 -22.22 -43.25 -23.19
C GLU A 59 -22.93 -41.88 -23.34
N GLU A 60 -22.07 -40.86 -23.51
CA GLU A 60 -22.22 -39.47 -23.98
C GLU A 60 -23.15 -39.24 -25.22
N PRO A 61 -23.62 -38.01 -25.61
CA PRO A 61 -22.75 -36.84 -25.88
C PRO A 61 -23.36 -35.39 -25.80
N GLU A 62 -22.49 -34.45 -26.23
CA GLU A 62 -22.51 -32.99 -26.40
C GLU A 62 -23.78 -32.19 -26.78
N HIS A 63 -23.65 -30.87 -26.52
CA HIS A 63 -24.26 -29.67 -27.13
C HIS A 63 -25.49 -29.01 -26.49
N GLY A 64 -25.30 -27.73 -26.11
CA GLY A 64 -26.13 -26.65 -26.64
C GLY A 64 -27.08 -25.89 -25.70
N SER A 65 -26.79 -24.60 -25.51
CA SER A 65 -27.72 -23.45 -25.48
C SER A 65 -28.78 -23.30 -24.36
N HIS A 66 -28.58 -22.28 -23.50
CA HIS A 66 -29.45 -21.09 -23.21
C HIS A 66 -30.99 -21.25 -22.98
N PRO A 67 -31.67 -20.25 -22.39
CA PRO A 67 -31.71 -19.79 -20.99
C PRO A 67 -33.14 -19.90 -20.40
N HIS A 68 -33.32 -19.79 -19.09
CA HIS A 68 -34.66 -19.58 -18.51
C HIS A 68 -34.64 -18.50 -17.43
N ASP A 69 -35.16 -17.33 -17.82
CA ASP A 69 -35.71 -16.32 -16.93
C ASP A 69 -36.91 -16.90 -16.16
N LEU A 70 -36.97 -16.62 -14.85
CA LEU A 70 -38.23 -16.36 -14.16
C LEU A 70 -38.05 -15.15 -13.21
N PRO A 71 -38.92 -14.12 -13.32
CA PRO A 71 -38.85 -12.90 -12.53
C PRO A 71 -39.87 -12.89 -11.36
N LEU A 72 -39.90 -11.75 -10.66
CA LEU A 72 -40.82 -11.27 -9.61
C LEU A 72 -40.28 -11.49 -8.18
N GLY A 73 -40.12 -10.47 -7.34
CA GLY A 73 -40.44 -9.04 -7.45
C GLY A 73 -40.61 -8.43 -6.05
N SER A 74 -40.19 -7.16 -5.93
CA SER A 74 -40.61 -6.10 -4.98
C SER A 74 -40.57 -6.41 -3.46
N GLU A 75 -39.90 -5.63 -2.61
CA GLU A 75 -40.10 -4.22 -2.21
C GLU A 75 -38.88 -3.84 -1.32
N LEU A 76 -38.40 -2.62 -1.07
CA LEU A 76 -38.69 -1.22 -1.38
C LEU A 76 -37.58 -0.42 -0.64
N GLY A 77 -36.98 0.62 -1.22
CA GLY A 77 -36.06 1.50 -0.46
C GLY A 77 -35.13 2.38 -1.31
N HIS A 78 -35.65 3.52 -1.75
CA HIS A 78 -35.05 4.54 -2.61
C HIS A 78 -33.68 5.09 -2.17
N SER A 79 -32.73 5.24 -3.11
CA SER A 79 -32.02 6.50 -3.34
C SER A 79 -31.40 6.53 -4.74
N ILE A 80 -31.64 7.62 -5.45
CA ILE A 80 -31.35 7.87 -6.87
C ILE A 80 -29.89 8.36 -7.01
N VAL A 81 -29.11 7.77 -7.91
CA VAL A 81 -27.97 8.43 -8.58
C VAL A 81 -28.04 8.04 -10.05
N THR A 82 -28.42 9.00 -10.89
CA THR A 82 -28.50 8.84 -12.34
C THR A 82 -27.09 8.99 -12.93
N VAL A 83 -26.59 7.93 -13.56
CA VAL A 83 -25.38 7.99 -14.40
C VAL A 83 -25.81 8.52 -15.77
N ILE A 84 -25.35 9.74 -16.10
CA ILE A 84 -25.48 10.31 -17.45
C ILE A 84 -24.39 9.68 -18.29
N SER A 85 -24.76 8.72 -19.14
CA SER A 85 -23.93 8.24 -20.24
C SER A 85 -24.13 9.19 -21.43
N GLY A 86 -23.22 10.15 -21.58
CA GLY A 86 -23.14 11.02 -22.77
C GLY A 86 -22.30 10.34 -23.84
N GLU A 87 -22.97 9.89 -24.89
CA GLU A 87 -22.40 9.31 -26.12
C GLU A 87 -22.03 10.47 -27.06
N GLU A 88 -20.73 10.76 -27.21
CA GLU A 88 -20.23 11.81 -28.11
C GLU A 88 -19.58 11.18 -29.36
N HIS A 89 -20.20 11.42 -30.51
CA HIS A 89 -19.73 11.05 -31.84
C HIS A 89 -18.42 11.80 -32.18
N PHE A 90 -17.40 11.08 -32.62
CA PHE A 90 -16.23 11.68 -33.27
C PHE A 90 -16.53 11.90 -34.76
N GLU A 91 -16.49 13.16 -35.19
CA GLU A 91 -16.45 13.53 -36.61
C GLU A 91 -15.03 13.28 -37.16
N ASP A 92 -14.91 12.26 -37.99
CA ASP A 92 -13.76 12.01 -38.86
C ASP A 92 -13.76 13.03 -40.00
N TYR A 93 -12.75 13.92 -40.01
CA TYR A 93 -12.43 14.76 -41.15
C TYR A 93 -11.00 14.47 -41.62
N GLY A 94 -10.91 13.48 -42.51
CA GLY A 94 -10.37 13.71 -43.86
C GLY A 94 -8.86 13.87 -43.97
N GLU A 95 -8.22 12.81 -44.49
CA GLU A 95 -6.88 12.78 -45.06
C GLU A 95 -6.61 13.95 -46.02
N GLY A 96 -5.63 14.78 -45.67
CA GLY A 96 -4.93 15.67 -46.59
C GLY A 96 -3.57 15.08 -46.94
N ASN A 97 -3.51 14.30 -48.01
CA ASN A 97 -2.31 13.66 -48.52
C ASN A 97 -1.62 14.59 -49.54
N GLU A 98 -0.52 15.25 -49.19
CA GLU A 98 0.39 15.86 -50.18
C GLU A 98 1.85 15.79 -49.69
N ALA A 99 2.55 14.79 -50.24
CA ALA A 99 3.95 14.78 -50.65
C ALA A 99 5.07 14.97 -49.59
N ASP A 100 5.65 13.82 -49.25
CA ASP A 100 7.07 13.66 -48.92
C ASP A 100 7.97 14.36 -49.97
N LEU A 101 8.75 15.34 -49.53
CA LEU A 101 9.99 15.72 -50.18
C LEU A 101 11.12 15.68 -49.15
N PHE A 102 11.90 14.61 -49.27
CA PHE A 102 13.18 14.35 -48.62
C PHE A 102 14.14 15.54 -48.75
N ALA A 103 14.79 15.89 -47.63
CA ALA A 103 16.18 16.31 -47.63
C ALA A 103 16.82 16.02 -46.26
N ASP A 104 17.63 14.97 -46.21
CA ASP A 104 18.60 14.71 -45.16
C ASP A 104 19.63 15.86 -45.08
N SER A 105 19.94 16.35 -43.88
CA SER A 105 21.32 16.66 -43.49
C SER A 105 21.49 16.80 -41.98
N LEU A 106 22.43 16.01 -41.50
CA LEU A 106 23.07 15.89 -40.20
C LEU A 106 23.35 17.18 -39.37
N CYS A 107 23.23 16.98 -38.05
CA CYS A 107 24.04 17.49 -36.94
C CYS A 107 23.69 18.83 -36.22
N ASN A 108 23.28 18.64 -34.96
CA ASN A 108 23.58 19.37 -33.72
C ASN A 108 23.27 20.87 -33.59
N GLY A 109 22.46 21.18 -32.57
CA GLY A 109 22.58 22.42 -31.78
C GLY A 109 21.28 23.17 -31.52
N GLU A 110 20.84 23.12 -30.25
CA GLU A 110 20.00 24.10 -29.54
C GLU A 110 18.48 24.23 -29.81
N SER A 111 17.75 24.00 -28.70
CA SER A 111 16.52 24.67 -28.25
C SER A 111 15.23 24.55 -29.09
N SER A 112 14.18 23.99 -28.48
CA SER A 112 12.94 24.74 -28.17
C SER A 112 11.74 23.82 -27.92
N PHE A 113 11.19 23.99 -26.71
CA PHE A 113 9.77 24.06 -26.33
C PHE A 113 8.73 23.15 -27.00
N ASN A 114 8.03 22.36 -26.18
CA ASN A 114 6.57 22.34 -26.23
C ASN A 114 5.96 22.21 -24.82
N SER A 115 5.60 23.38 -24.30
CA SER A 115 4.45 23.75 -23.47
C SER A 115 3.54 22.64 -22.95
N SER A 116 3.35 22.60 -21.62
CA SER A 116 2.07 22.23 -21.02
C SER A 116 1.67 23.29 -20.00
N SER A 117 0.91 24.27 -20.49
CA SER A 117 0.25 25.30 -19.70
C SER A 117 -1.07 24.75 -19.16
N PHE A 118 -1.08 24.29 -17.90
CA PHE A 118 -2.31 24.15 -17.12
C PHE A 118 -2.12 24.79 -15.76
N LEU A 119 -2.15 26.13 -15.71
CA LEU A 119 -2.48 26.86 -14.48
C LEU A 119 -3.48 27.96 -14.84
N SER A 120 -4.62 27.94 -14.14
CA SER A 120 -5.75 28.84 -14.32
C SER A 120 -5.36 30.32 -14.08
N PRO A 121 -5.72 31.27 -14.97
CA PRO A 121 -5.40 32.69 -14.80
C PRO A 121 -6.14 33.40 -13.66
N ARG A 122 -7.11 32.75 -12.99
CA ARG A 122 -8.13 33.46 -12.19
C ARG A 122 -7.64 34.12 -10.89
N GLN A 123 -6.51 33.70 -10.32
CA GLN A 123 -6.01 34.26 -9.04
C GLN A 123 -5.10 35.48 -9.19
N LEU A 124 -4.40 35.63 -10.32
CA LEU A 124 -3.54 36.80 -10.59
C LEU A 124 -4.33 38.05 -11.00
N HIS A 125 -5.55 37.90 -11.50
CA HIS A 125 -6.39 39.03 -11.89
C HIS A 125 -6.99 39.80 -10.72
N GLN A 126 -7.15 39.19 -9.54
CA GLN A 126 -7.80 39.86 -8.40
C GLN A 126 -6.88 40.88 -7.71
N THR A 127 -5.59 40.59 -7.60
CA THR A 127 -4.62 41.51 -6.98
C THR A 127 -4.21 42.62 -7.94
N SER A 128 -4.09 42.31 -9.24
CA SER A 128 -3.73 43.29 -10.27
C SER A 128 -4.86 44.27 -10.62
N ALA A 129 -6.13 43.92 -10.40
CA ALA A 129 -7.26 44.81 -10.63
C ALA A 129 -7.38 45.92 -9.56
N LEU A 130 -7.01 45.62 -8.31
CA LEU A 130 -7.08 46.58 -7.20
C LEU A 130 -5.95 47.62 -7.26
N SER A 131 -4.77 47.27 -7.80
CA SER A 131 -3.66 48.21 -7.96
C SER A 131 -3.88 49.20 -9.11
N VAL A 132 -4.55 48.78 -10.18
CA VAL A 132 -4.86 49.64 -11.35
C VAL A 132 -5.94 50.67 -11.01
N GLY A 133 -6.97 50.28 -10.24
CA GLY A 133 -8.06 51.18 -9.85
C GLY A 133 -7.60 52.37 -8.99
N VAL A 134 -6.68 52.14 -8.06
CA VAL A 134 -6.15 53.20 -7.17
C VAL A 134 -5.27 54.21 -7.91
N MET A 135 -4.54 53.76 -8.94
CA MET A 135 -3.77 54.66 -9.81
C MET A 135 -4.71 55.51 -10.67
N GLU A 136 -5.72 54.91 -11.32
CA GLU A 136 -6.60 55.61 -12.25
C GLU A 136 -7.43 56.72 -11.58
N GLU A 137 -7.84 56.52 -10.33
CA GLU A 137 -8.66 57.47 -9.57
C GLU A 137 -7.87 58.71 -9.12
N SER A 138 -6.59 58.56 -8.78
CA SER A 138 -5.69 59.67 -8.41
C SER A 138 -5.37 60.60 -9.59
N TYR A 139 -5.22 60.04 -10.80
CA TYR A 139 -4.99 60.85 -12.01
C TYR A 139 -6.24 61.63 -12.44
N ARG A 140 -7.44 61.09 -12.20
CA ARG A 140 -8.72 61.76 -12.51
C ARG A 140 -8.96 62.99 -11.64
N GLU A 141 -8.76 62.86 -10.33
CA GLU A 141 -9.00 63.93 -9.35
C GLU A 141 -8.05 65.13 -9.56
N THR A 142 -6.81 64.87 -10.01
CA THR A 142 -5.82 65.90 -10.32
C THR A 142 -6.17 66.71 -11.58
N LEU A 143 -6.80 66.09 -12.57
CA LEU A 143 -7.21 66.74 -13.82
C LEU A 143 -8.41 67.67 -13.62
N GLU A 144 -9.43 67.21 -12.89
CA GLU A 144 -10.67 67.98 -12.65
C GLU A 144 -10.41 69.29 -11.86
N CYS A 145 -9.50 69.28 -10.87
CA CYS A 145 -9.12 70.49 -10.13
C CYS A 145 -8.41 71.55 -10.99
N THR A 146 -7.72 71.17 -12.07
CA THR A 146 -6.97 72.12 -12.91
C THR A 146 -7.82 72.80 -13.99
N GLU A 147 -8.86 72.13 -14.49
CA GLU A 147 -9.77 72.73 -15.49
C GLU A 147 -10.66 73.81 -14.88
N GLU A 148 -11.15 73.61 -13.65
CA GLU A 148 -12.01 74.57 -12.97
C GLU A 148 -11.30 75.93 -12.71
N ASP A 149 -10.06 75.92 -12.21
CA ASP A 149 -9.28 77.15 -11.92
C ASP A 149 -8.96 77.98 -13.18
N ILE A 150 -8.75 77.32 -14.33
CA ILE A 150 -8.50 78.01 -15.61
C ILE A 150 -9.76 78.72 -16.09
N THR A 151 -10.93 78.07 -15.99
CA THR A 151 -12.19 78.67 -16.44
C THR A 151 -12.61 79.90 -15.63
N ASP A 152 -12.36 79.90 -14.33
CA ASP A 152 -12.65 81.04 -13.45
C ASP A 152 -11.67 82.21 -13.66
N LYS A 153 -10.39 81.93 -13.91
CA LYS A 153 -9.39 82.95 -14.27
C LYS A 153 -9.70 83.63 -15.60
N VAL A 154 -10.15 82.90 -16.61
CA VAL A 154 -10.56 83.46 -17.92
C VAL A 154 -11.82 84.33 -17.78
N ARG A 155 -12.78 83.92 -16.95
CA ARG A 155 -14.00 84.69 -16.66
C ARG A 155 -13.67 86.03 -15.98
N ALA A 156 -12.80 86.00 -14.97
CA ALA A 156 -12.37 87.21 -14.26
C ALA A 156 -11.58 88.18 -15.16
N GLY A 157 -10.79 87.66 -16.11
CA GLY A 157 -10.09 88.47 -17.11
C GLY A 157 -11.04 89.19 -18.06
N LEU A 158 -12.06 88.50 -18.56
CA LEU A 158 -13.08 89.07 -19.46
C LEU A 158 -13.93 90.17 -18.79
N GLU A 159 -14.30 89.99 -17.52
CA GLU A 159 -15.02 91.02 -16.75
C GLU A 159 -14.11 92.24 -16.46
N PHE A 160 -12.83 92.03 -16.23
CA PHE A 160 -11.88 93.10 -15.97
C PHE A 160 -11.62 93.97 -17.21
N ASP A 161 -11.45 93.37 -18.39
CA ASP A 161 -11.26 94.09 -19.65
C ASP A 161 -12.51 94.89 -20.07
N ALA A 162 -13.70 94.37 -19.79
CA ALA A 162 -14.96 95.10 -19.96
C ALA A 162 -15.05 96.36 -19.07
N SER A 163 -14.46 96.31 -17.86
CA SER A 163 -14.46 97.44 -16.94
C SER A 163 -13.45 98.55 -17.30
N LEU A 164 -12.37 98.21 -18.00
CA LEU A 164 -11.29 99.15 -18.33
C LEU A 164 -11.61 100.07 -19.52
N GLY A 165 -12.58 99.69 -20.37
CA GLY A 165 -12.98 100.44 -21.57
C GLY A 165 -13.67 101.79 -21.34
N THR A 166 -13.92 102.21 -20.09
CA THR A 166 -14.80 103.36 -19.78
C THR A 166 -14.14 104.57 -19.10
N ALA A 167 -12.84 104.56 -18.78
CA ALA A 167 -12.21 105.62 -17.99
C ALA A 167 -11.30 106.56 -18.81
N THR A 168 -11.89 107.54 -19.52
CA THR A 168 -11.13 108.69 -20.05
C THR A 168 -11.30 109.90 -19.12
N CYS A 169 -10.31 110.19 -18.28
CA CYS A 169 -10.29 111.39 -17.43
C CYS A 169 -9.11 112.30 -17.77
N ARG A 170 -9.39 113.45 -18.40
CA ARG A 170 -8.46 114.56 -18.63
C ARG A 170 -8.31 115.42 -17.37
N GLY A 171 -7.07 115.74 -17.01
CA GLY A 171 -6.72 116.84 -16.09
C GLY A 171 -6.25 116.39 -14.70
N VAL A 172 -4.95 116.09 -14.55
CA VAL A 172 -4.42 115.52 -13.30
C VAL A 172 -3.12 116.21 -12.84
N SER A 173 -3.07 116.71 -11.60
CA SER A 173 -1.89 117.37 -11.00
C SER A 173 -0.69 116.42 -10.80
N ARG A 174 0.55 116.95 -10.73
CA ARG A 174 1.82 116.17 -10.61
C ARG A 174 1.80 115.06 -9.54
N ARG A 175 1.21 115.28 -8.36
CA ARG A 175 1.05 114.27 -7.30
C ARG A 175 0.13 113.11 -7.70
N LYS A 176 -1.00 113.42 -8.34
CA LYS A 176 -1.94 112.41 -8.84
C LYS A 176 -1.36 111.67 -10.06
N ARG A 177 -0.49 112.29 -10.87
CA ARG A 177 0.31 111.58 -11.90
C ARG A 177 1.28 110.57 -11.30
N LEU A 178 1.98 110.91 -10.22
CA LEU A 178 2.85 109.98 -9.49
C LEU A 178 2.06 108.83 -8.84
N ILE A 179 0.89 109.11 -8.27
CA ILE A 179 0.01 108.08 -7.69
C ILE A 179 -0.56 107.18 -8.80
N LEU A 180 -1.03 107.74 -9.91
CA LEU A 180 -1.50 107.00 -11.09
C LEU A 180 -0.39 106.24 -11.81
N SER A 181 0.87 106.70 -11.74
CA SER A 181 2.01 105.96 -12.30
C SER A 181 2.46 104.84 -11.38
N LEU A 182 2.23 104.94 -10.07
CA LEU A 182 2.62 103.90 -9.09
C LEU A 182 1.56 102.79 -8.92
N SER A 183 0.28 103.04 -9.26
CA SER A 183 -0.77 102.02 -9.10
C SER A 183 -0.63 100.80 -10.03
N PRO A 184 -0.24 100.92 -11.31
CA PRO A 184 -0.03 99.76 -12.19
C PRO A 184 1.19 98.96 -11.76
N LEU A 185 2.26 99.63 -11.31
CA LEU A 185 3.47 98.99 -10.78
C LEU A 185 3.17 98.15 -9.52
N ARG A 186 2.40 98.68 -8.57
CA ARG A 186 2.00 97.90 -7.38
C ARG A 186 1.14 96.68 -7.74
N ARG A 187 0.26 96.83 -8.73
CA ARG A 187 -0.56 95.72 -9.23
C ARG A 187 0.28 94.67 -9.96
N ALA A 188 1.23 95.09 -10.79
CA ALA A 188 2.16 94.19 -11.47
C ALA A 188 3.00 93.40 -10.46
N ASN A 189 3.57 94.07 -9.45
CA ASN A 189 4.32 93.39 -8.39
C ASN A 189 3.47 92.39 -7.60
N ALA A 190 2.21 92.72 -7.31
CA ALA A 190 1.29 91.80 -6.63
C ALA A 190 0.95 90.57 -7.50
N LEU A 191 0.77 90.75 -8.81
CA LEU A 191 0.56 89.65 -9.75
C LEU A 191 1.82 88.79 -9.92
N GLU A 192 3.01 89.39 -9.93
CA GLU A 192 4.28 88.65 -9.95
C GLU A 192 4.47 87.82 -8.68
N GLU A 193 4.11 88.35 -7.50
CA GLU A 193 4.16 87.61 -6.24
C GLU A 193 3.15 86.45 -6.24
N GLN A 194 1.93 86.66 -6.73
CA GLN A 194 0.94 85.61 -6.91
C GLN A 194 1.39 84.52 -7.90
N LEU A 195 2.03 84.91 -9.01
CA LEU A 195 2.57 83.95 -9.98
C LEU A 195 3.67 83.10 -9.34
N LYS A 196 4.62 83.72 -8.64
CA LYS A 196 5.69 83.00 -7.93
C LYS A 196 5.15 82.07 -6.84
N GLU A 197 4.12 82.51 -6.11
CA GLU A 197 3.48 81.68 -5.10
C GLU A 197 2.74 80.50 -5.75
N GLN A 198 2.08 80.72 -6.91
CA GLN A 198 1.45 79.64 -7.66
C GLN A 198 2.47 78.64 -8.23
N GLU A 199 3.59 79.13 -8.78
CA GLU A 199 4.71 78.30 -9.25
C GLU A 199 5.26 77.44 -8.11
N LEU A 200 5.52 78.05 -6.94
CA LEU A 200 6.00 77.33 -5.77
C LEU A 200 5.00 76.27 -5.29
N ARG A 201 3.70 76.59 -5.26
CA ARG A 201 2.65 75.62 -4.90
C ARG A 201 2.60 74.46 -5.90
N ALA A 202 2.67 74.75 -7.20
CA ALA A 202 2.70 73.72 -8.24
C ALA A 202 3.93 72.81 -8.10
N ASP A 203 5.11 73.39 -7.87
CA ASP A 203 6.35 72.63 -7.65
C ASP A 203 6.25 71.75 -6.39
N GLN A 204 5.65 72.25 -5.30
CA GLN A 204 5.41 71.46 -4.08
C GLN A 204 4.49 70.26 -4.36
N THR A 205 3.36 70.49 -5.04
CA THR A 205 2.44 69.40 -5.39
C THR A 205 3.10 68.36 -6.31
N LEU A 206 3.89 68.80 -7.29
CA LEU A 206 4.62 67.91 -8.19
C LEU A 206 5.64 67.04 -7.42
N LEU A 207 6.39 67.64 -6.48
CA LEU A 207 7.34 66.91 -5.64
C LEU A 207 6.65 65.88 -4.74
N GLU A 208 5.49 66.22 -4.18
CA GLU A 208 4.67 65.30 -3.37
C GLU A 208 4.15 64.12 -4.22
N GLU A 209 3.65 64.38 -5.43
CA GLU A 209 3.20 63.32 -6.34
C GLU A 209 4.34 62.41 -6.79
N ILE A 210 5.51 62.98 -7.13
CA ILE A 210 6.70 62.18 -7.45
C ILE A 210 7.10 61.31 -6.25
N LYS A 211 7.02 61.84 -5.03
CA LYS A 211 7.33 61.09 -3.81
C LYS A 211 6.35 59.93 -3.61
N LYS A 212 5.03 60.17 -3.74
CA LYS A 212 3.99 59.14 -3.64
C LYS A 212 4.18 58.03 -4.68
N GLN A 213 4.43 58.41 -5.94
CA GLN A 213 4.67 57.44 -7.02
C GLN A 213 5.90 56.57 -6.75
N ARG A 214 7.00 57.16 -6.25
CA ARG A 214 8.19 56.39 -5.85
C ARG A 214 7.89 55.42 -4.72
N GLU A 215 7.15 55.85 -3.70
CA GLU A 215 6.77 54.99 -2.58
C GLU A 215 5.88 53.81 -3.01
N LEU A 216 4.92 54.06 -3.91
CA LEU A 216 4.06 53.02 -4.48
C LEU A 216 4.86 52.02 -5.31
N LEU A 217 5.77 52.50 -6.17
CA LEU A 217 6.66 51.63 -6.95
C LEU A 217 7.53 50.76 -6.03
N SER A 218 8.17 51.34 -5.01
CA SER A 218 8.98 50.55 -4.06
C SER A 218 8.14 49.57 -3.24
N LYS A 219 6.85 49.85 -2.98
CA LYS A 219 5.94 48.91 -2.34
C LYS A 219 5.64 47.72 -3.27
N MET A 220 5.28 47.99 -4.52
CA MET A 220 5.04 46.97 -5.54
C MET A 220 6.28 46.09 -5.77
N GLU A 221 7.46 46.69 -5.85
CA GLU A 221 8.73 45.95 -6.01
C GLU A 221 8.99 44.98 -4.85
N ARG A 222 8.74 45.41 -3.60
CA ARG A 222 8.86 44.55 -2.42
C ARG A 222 7.81 43.44 -2.39
N GLU A 223 6.58 43.73 -2.77
CA GLU A 223 5.53 42.70 -2.86
C GLU A 223 5.87 41.64 -3.91
N LYS A 224 6.40 42.07 -5.07
CA LYS A 224 6.87 41.16 -6.11
C LYS A 224 8.09 40.36 -5.69
N SER A 225 9.05 40.95 -4.97
CA SER A 225 10.20 40.20 -4.47
C SER A 225 9.77 39.12 -3.48
N ILE A 226 8.86 39.42 -2.56
CA ILE A 226 8.31 38.43 -1.61
C ILE A 226 7.53 37.33 -2.35
N GLU A 227 6.72 37.67 -3.36
CA GLU A 227 6.02 36.69 -4.18
C GLU A 227 6.99 35.75 -4.91
N ILE A 228 8.07 36.29 -5.46
CA ILE A 228 9.13 35.50 -6.11
C ILE A 228 9.81 34.58 -5.08
N GLU A 229 10.19 35.07 -3.91
CA GLU A 229 10.82 34.27 -2.85
C GLU A 229 9.90 33.13 -2.38
N ASN A 230 8.60 33.40 -2.21
CA ASN A 230 7.61 32.38 -1.83
C ASN A 230 7.48 31.29 -2.91
N LEU A 231 7.42 31.69 -4.19
CA LEU A 231 7.37 30.74 -5.30
C LEU A 231 8.67 29.94 -5.42
N GLN A 232 9.82 30.55 -5.21
CA GLN A 232 11.12 29.89 -5.18
C GLN A 232 11.20 28.86 -4.04
N ALA A 233 10.76 29.21 -2.84
CA ALA A 233 10.71 28.29 -1.70
C ALA A 233 9.78 27.10 -1.98
N ARG A 234 8.63 27.35 -2.61
CA ARG A 234 7.70 26.28 -2.98
C ARG A 234 8.27 25.36 -4.06
N LEU A 235 8.99 25.90 -5.04
CA LEU A 235 9.69 25.12 -6.04
C LEU A 235 10.79 24.25 -5.41
N GLN A 236 11.62 24.82 -4.52
CA GLN A 236 12.66 24.07 -3.82
C GLN A 236 12.07 22.90 -3.02
N GLN A 237 10.98 23.14 -2.29
CA GLN A 237 10.30 22.07 -1.56
C GLN A 237 9.83 20.94 -2.49
N LEU A 238 9.24 21.28 -3.63
CA LEU A 238 8.79 20.27 -4.60
C LEU A 238 9.97 19.51 -5.23
N ASP A 239 11.10 20.18 -5.48
CA ASP A 239 12.32 19.56 -5.98
C ASP A 239 12.92 18.59 -4.94
N ASP A 240 12.91 18.96 -3.66
CA ASP A 240 13.36 18.12 -2.55
C ASP A 240 12.47 16.87 -2.44
N GLU A 241 11.14 17.03 -2.40
CA GLU A 241 10.17 15.90 -2.39
C GLU A 241 10.36 14.98 -3.62
N ASN A 242 10.58 15.55 -4.81
CA ASN A 242 10.82 14.78 -6.02
C ASN A 242 12.16 14.03 -5.96
N SER A 243 13.19 14.62 -5.35
CA SER A 243 14.49 13.99 -5.14
C SER A 243 14.38 12.80 -4.16
N GLU A 244 13.62 12.96 -3.08
CA GLU A 244 13.35 11.89 -2.11
C GLU A 244 12.60 10.74 -2.78
N LEU A 245 11.52 11.03 -3.51
CA LEU A 245 10.77 10.02 -4.27
C LEU A 245 11.68 9.28 -5.27
N ARG A 246 12.53 10.02 -6.01
CA ARG A 246 13.51 9.42 -6.93
C ARG A 246 14.50 8.51 -6.22
N SER A 247 14.87 8.82 -4.98
CA SER A 247 15.77 7.99 -4.16
C SER A 247 15.08 6.73 -3.59
N CYS A 248 13.78 6.79 -3.31
CA CYS A 248 13.00 5.64 -2.81
C CYS A 248 12.73 4.59 -3.90
N VAL A 249 12.54 5.03 -5.15
CA VAL A 249 12.26 4.14 -6.30
C VAL A 249 13.26 2.97 -6.45
N PRO A 250 14.60 3.17 -6.45
CA PRO A 250 15.55 2.06 -6.58
C PRO A 250 15.49 1.08 -5.40
N CYS A 251 15.26 1.56 -4.17
CA CYS A 251 15.11 0.68 -3.01
C CYS A 251 13.88 -0.21 -3.14
N LEU A 252 12.74 0.36 -3.54
CA LEU A 252 11.52 -0.40 -3.79
C LEU A 252 11.69 -1.40 -4.96
N LYS A 253 12.37 -1.01 -6.03
CA LYS A 253 12.68 -1.93 -7.15
C LYS A 253 13.51 -3.13 -6.70
N ALA A 254 14.59 -2.89 -5.94
CA ALA A 254 15.41 -3.97 -5.41
C ALA A 254 14.61 -4.89 -4.46
N ASN A 255 13.68 -4.33 -3.68
CA ASN A 255 12.81 -5.14 -2.83
C ASN A 255 11.83 -6.01 -3.64
N ILE A 256 11.28 -5.47 -4.73
CA ILE A 256 10.43 -6.22 -5.67
C ILE A 256 11.23 -7.36 -6.30
N GLU A 257 12.43 -7.10 -6.83
CA GLU A 257 13.29 -8.11 -7.44
C GLU A 257 13.61 -9.27 -6.48
N ARG A 258 13.95 -8.95 -5.22
CA ARG A 258 14.18 -9.98 -4.18
C ARG A 258 12.94 -10.82 -3.90
N LEU A 259 11.77 -10.20 -3.81
CA LEU A 259 10.50 -10.92 -3.59
C LEU A 259 10.12 -11.79 -4.80
N GLU A 260 10.43 -11.33 -6.01
CA GLU A 260 10.23 -12.11 -7.24
C GLU A 260 11.16 -13.33 -7.27
N GLU A 261 12.41 -13.21 -6.83
CA GLU A 261 13.34 -14.34 -6.68
C GLU A 261 12.86 -15.34 -5.62
N GLU A 262 12.37 -14.88 -4.47
CA GLU A 262 11.81 -15.75 -3.42
C GLU A 262 10.57 -16.49 -3.91
N LYS A 263 9.67 -15.79 -4.62
CA LYS A 263 8.51 -16.40 -5.27
C LYS A 263 8.94 -17.49 -6.26
N GLN A 264 9.96 -17.22 -7.09
CA GLN A 264 10.42 -18.22 -8.06
C GLN A 264 10.99 -19.46 -7.36
N LYS A 265 11.79 -19.29 -6.31
CA LYS A 265 12.32 -20.42 -5.52
C LYS A 265 11.22 -21.29 -4.93
N LEU A 266 10.17 -20.66 -4.39
CA LEU A 266 9.01 -21.39 -3.84
C LEU A 266 8.22 -22.11 -4.93
N LEU A 267 8.09 -21.52 -6.13
CA LEU A 267 7.46 -22.20 -7.26
C LEU A 267 8.25 -23.44 -7.68
N ASP A 268 9.57 -23.33 -7.80
CA ASP A 268 10.45 -24.46 -8.13
C ASP A 268 10.33 -25.57 -7.06
N GLU A 269 10.26 -25.22 -5.78
CA GLU A 269 10.06 -26.19 -4.68
C GLU A 269 8.68 -26.87 -4.74
N ILE A 270 7.62 -26.12 -5.06
CA ILE A 270 6.28 -26.68 -5.27
C ILE A 270 6.28 -27.66 -6.45
N GLU A 271 6.97 -27.34 -7.54
CA GLU A 271 7.11 -28.23 -8.69
C GLU A 271 7.82 -29.53 -8.29
N ASP A 272 8.95 -29.44 -7.57
CA ASP A 272 9.68 -30.60 -7.07
C ASP A 272 8.83 -31.48 -6.14
N LEU A 273 8.12 -30.88 -5.18
CA LEU A 273 7.21 -31.60 -4.28
C LEU A 273 6.03 -32.22 -5.04
N THR A 274 5.53 -31.56 -6.08
CA THR A 274 4.47 -32.09 -6.93
C THR A 274 4.96 -33.33 -7.68
N VAL A 275 6.18 -33.29 -8.25
CA VAL A 275 6.78 -34.47 -8.90
C VAL A 275 6.93 -35.60 -7.90
N GLN A 276 7.50 -35.36 -6.73
CA GLN A 276 7.65 -36.38 -5.68
C GLN A 276 6.30 -37.00 -5.27
N LEU A 277 5.26 -36.17 -5.12
CA LEU A 277 3.92 -36.63 -4.81
C LEU A 277 3.38 -37.56 -5.91
N THR A 278 3.54 -37.20 -7.18
CA THR A 278 3.08 -38.04 -8.30
C THR A 278 3.83 -39.38 -8.35
N GLU A 279 5.13 -39.38 -8.06
CA GLU A 279 5.93 -40.60 -7.98
C GLU A 279 5.46 -41.51 -6.86
N GLU A 280 5.19 -40.97 -5.67
CA GLU A 280 4.65 -41.73 -4.54
C GLU A 280 3.24 -42.27 -4.82
N GLN A 281 2.39 -41.48 -5.48
CA GLN A 281 1.08 -41.94 -5.94
C GLN A 281 1.20 -43.09 -6.95
N GLU A 282 2.16 -43.02 -7.87
CA GLU A 282 2.42 -44.10 -8.82
C GLU A 282 2.99 -45.35 -8.13
N LYS A 283 3.92 -45.19 -7.17
CA LYS A 283 4.44 -46.29 -6.35
C LYS A 283 3.31 -46.97 -5.58
N LYS A 284 2.42 -46.19 -4.96
CA LYS A 284 1.22 -46.69 -4.28
C LYS A 284 0.32 -47.47 -5.22
N ARG A 285 0.05 -46.96 -6.43
CA ARG A 285 -0.73 -47.66 -7.46
C ARG A 285 -0.08 -48.99 -7.84
N LYS A 286 1.23 -49.00 -8.14
CA LYS A 286 2.00 -50.22 -8.47
C LYS A 286 1.94 -51.26 -7.35
N MET A 287 2.05 -50.85 -6.09
CA MET A 287 1.93 -51.76 -4.95
C MET A 287 0.49 -52.27 -4.77
N GLY A 288 -0.51 -51.42 -5.01
CA GLY A 288 -1.92 -51.81 -5.07
C GLY A 288 -2.19 -52.88 -6.13
N ASP A 289 -1.65 -52.70 -7.34
CA ASP A 289 -1.78 -53.65 -8.45
C ASP A 289 -1.13 -55.00 -8.12
N LYS A 290 0.06 -55.00 -7.52
CA LYS A 290 0.74 -56.22 -7.05
C LYS A 290 -0.09 -56.97 -6.01
N LEU A 291 -0.62 -56.26 -5.02
CA LEU A 291 -1.49 -56.85 -3.99
C LEU A 291 -2.77 -57.43 -4.61
N SER A 292 -3.34 -56.76 -5.61
CA SER A 292 -4.49 -57.28 -6.36
C SER A 292 -4.12 -58.56 -7.12
N GLN A 293 -2.97 -58.58 -7.80
CA GLN A 293 -2.47 -59.76 -8.51
C GLN A 293 -2.23 -60.94 -7.57
N GLU A 294 -1.60 -60.73 -6.42
CA GLU A 294 -1.39 -61.75 -5.40
C GLU A 294 -2.72 -62.31 -4.87
N ARG A 295 -3.71 -61.44 -4.60
CA ARG A 295 -5.07 -61.88 -4.21
C ARG A 295 -5.72 -62.76 -5.29
N HIS A 296 -5.64 -62.38 -6.56
CA HIS A 296 -6.18 -63.17 -7.67
C HIS A 296 -5.45 -64.51 -7.82
N GLN A 297 -4.11 -64.51 -7.70
CA GLN A 297 -3.30 -65.72 -7.76
C GLN A 297 -3.64 -66.68 -6.62
N PHE A 298 -3.74 -66.17 -5.39
CA PHE A 298 -4.16 -66.94 -4.22
C PHE A 298 -5.58 -67.51 -4.40
N GLN A 299 -6.52 -66.72 -4.94
CA GLN A 299 -7.87 -67.19 -5.21
C GLN A 299 -7.90 -68.31 -6.25
N LYS A 300 -7.12 -68.20 -7.32
CA LYS A 300 -6.98 -69.24 -8.36
C LYS A 300 -6.36 -70.52 -7.79
N GLU A 301 -5.33 -70.39 -6.95
CA GLU A 301 -4.71 -71.52 -6.24
C GLU A 301 -5.70 -72.19 -5.29
N LYS A 302 -6.49 -71.41 -4.55
CA LYS A 302 -7.57 -71.92 -3.70
C LYS A 302 -8.61 -72.70 -4.51
N GLU A 303 -9.07 -72.19 -5.64
CA GLU A 303 -10.02 -72.88 -6.54
C GLU A 303 -9.44 -74.18 -7.09
N SER A 304 -8.18 -74.17 -7.55
CA SER A 304 -7.51 -75.40 -8.02
C SER A 304 -7.34 -76.45 -6.91
N THR A 305 -6.98 -76.01 -5.70
CA THR A 305 -6.85 -76.89 -4.53
C THR A 305 -8.19 -77.46 -4.12
N GLN A 306 -9.26 -76.66 -4.21
CA GLN A 306 -10.63 -77.11 -3.99
C GLN A 306 -11.06 -78.15 -5.04
N GLU A 307 -10.73 -77.96 -6.32
CA GLU A 307 -11.05 -78.94 -7.38
C GLU A 307 -10.30 -80.27 -7.16
N VAL A 308 -9.00 -80.23 -6.83
CA VAL A 308 -8.25 -81.43 -6.46
C VAL A 308 -8.89 -82.11 -5.25
N SER A 309 -9.26 -81.34 -4.22
CA SER A 309 -9.95 -81.85 -3.04
C SER A 309 -11.30 -82.50 -3.41
N ARG A 310 -12.04 -81.92 -4.35
CA ARG A 310 -13.32 -82.44 -4.85
C ARG A 310 -13.13 -83.76 -5.60
N VAL A 311 -12.13 -83.86 -6.48
CA VAL A 311 -11.78 -85.09 -7.20
C VAL A 311 -11.34 -86.18 -6.23
N LEU A 312 -10.50 -85.86 -5.24
CA LEU A 312 -10.07 -86.79 -4.21
C LEU A 312 -11.25 -87.28 -3.36
N ALA A 313 -12.15 -86.37 -2.94
CA ALA A 313 -13.36 -86.71 -2.21
C ALA A 313 -14.28 -87.63 -3.03
N ALA A 314 -14.45 -87.37 -4.33
CA ALA A 314 -15.23 -88.23 -5.22
C ALA A 314 -14.61 -89.64 -5.37
N SER A 315 -13.29 -89.73 -5.50
CA SER A 315 -12.56 -91.00 -5.52
C SER A 315 -12.72 -91.79 -4.22
N LEU A 316 -12.59 -91.13 -3.06
CA LEU A 316 -12.83 -91.73 -1.75
C LEU A 316 -14.28 -92.22 -1.60
N CYS A 317 -15.27 -91.45 -2.05
CA CYS A 317 -16.67 -91.86 -2.09
C CYS A 317 -16.90 -93.09 -2.99
N TRP A 318 -16.18 -93.20 -4.12
CA TRP A 318 -16.25 -94.37 -5.01
C TRP A 318 -15.63 -95.61 -4.37
N LEU A 319 -14.47 -95.47 -3.71
CA LEU A 319 -13.80 -96.54 -2.96
C LEU A 319 -14.61 -97.01 -1.75
N GLY A 320 -15.23 -96.09 -1.01
CA GLY A 320 -16.08 -96.39 0.14
C GLY A 320 -17.38 -97.12 -0.19
N ARG A 321 -17.77 -97.18 -1.48
CA ARG A 321 -18.91 -97.98 -1.97
C ARG A 321 -18.54 -99.44 -2.29
N LYS A 322 -17.26 -99.83 -2.21
CA LYS A 322 -16.87 -101.25 -2.32
C LYS A 322 -17.02 -101.94 -0.96
N PRO A 323 -17.80 -103.03 -0.84
CA PRO A 323 -17.89 -103.77 0.41
C PRO A 323 -16.57 -104.52 0.65
N LEU A 324 -15.79 -104.06 1.63
CA LEU A 324 -14.62 -104.78 2.13
C LEU A 324 -15.03 -105.68 3.31
N PRO A 325 -14.56 -106.94 3.35
CA PRO A 325 -14.93 -107.89 4.39
C PRO A 325 -14.27 -107.52 5.72
N SER A 326 -15.05 -107.70 6.77
CA SER A 326 -14.66 -107.52 8.16
C SER A 326 -13.48 -108.44 8.54
N ARG A 327 -12.43 -107.89 9.15
CA ARG A 327 -11.81 -108.50 10.35
C ARG A 327 -10.89 -107.53 11.12
N PRO A 328 -10.73 -107.78 12.43
CA PRO A 328 -10.30 -106.79 13.41
C PRO A 328 -8.81 -106.89 13.79
N GLY A 329 -8.33 -105.83 14.42
CA GLY A 329 -7.29 -105.90 15.44
C GLY A 329 -5.85 -105.88 14.92
N SER A 330 -5.18 -104.74 15.08
CA SER A 330 -3.75 -104.71 15.35
C SER A 330 -3.38 -103.38 16.01
N ALA A 331 -3.33 -103.37 17.34
CA ALA A 331 -2.60 -102.35 18.07
C ALA A 331 -1.11 -102.52 17.76
N ARG A 332 -0.59 -101.72 16.82
CA ARG A 332 0.85 -101.62 16.57
C ARG A 332 1.43 -100.62 17.57
N ARG A 333 2.27 -101.12 18.47
CA ARG A 333 3.22 -100.28 19.23
C ARG A 333 4.10 -99.52 18.24
N ALA A 334 4.12 -98.19 18.36
CA ALA A 334 5.02 -97.32 17.62
C ALA A 334 6.49 -97.59 18.01
N PRO A 335 7.45 -97.53 17.07
CA PRO A 335 8.86 -97.76 17.36
C PRO A 335 9.45 -96.58 18.16
N ARG A 336 9.94 -96.86 19.37
CA ARG A 336 10.58 -95.87 20.27
C ARG A 336 11.79 -95.14 19.65
N ALA A 337 12.42 -95.70 18.61
CA ALA A 337 13.54 -95.08 17.91
C ALA A 337 13.14 -93.89 17.01
N SER A 338 11.92 -93.85 16.50
CA SER A 338 11.43 -92.69 15.73
C SER A 338 11.08 -91.53 16.65
N SER A 339 10.59 -91.80 17.86
CA SER A 339 10.26 -90.77 18.85
C SER A 339 11.48 -90.01 19.35
N SER A 340 12.65 -90.66 19.48
CA SER A 340 13.89 -90.00 19.90
C SER A 340 14.48 -89.10 18.80
N ILE A 341 14.38 -89.50 17.52
CA ILE A 341 14.85 -88.68 16.40
C ILE A 341 13.93 -87.46 16.20
N TRP A 342 12.62 -87.65 16.30
CA TRP A 342 11.65 -86.54 16.26
C TRP A 342 11.82 -85.57 17.43
N SER A 343 12.09 -86.06 18.65
CA SER A 343 12.37 -85.18 19.80
C SER A 343 13.60 -84.31 19.57
N VAL A 344 14.69 -84.89 19.07
CA VAL A 344 15.94 -84.16 18.79
C VAL A 344 15.76 -83.15 17.65
N CYS A 345 15.03 -83.50 16.59
CA CYS A 345 14.72 -82.56 15.50
C CYS A 345 13.85 -81.39 15.99
N CYS A 346 12.81 -81.69 16.77
CA CYS A 346 11.90 -80.68 17.31
C CYS A 346 12.59 -79.76 18.34
N GLU A 347 13.54 -80.29 19.12
CA GLU A 347 14.41 -79.49 20.00
C GLU A 347 15.36 -78.59 19.21
N GLN A 348 15.92 -79.08 18.10
CA GLN A 348 16.78 -78.29 17.22
C GLN A 348 16.01 -77.15 16.53
N ASP A 349 14.79 -77.44 16.06
CA ASP A 349 13.91 -76.45 15.46
C ASP A 349 13.47 -75.40 16.49
N ASN A 350 13.19 -75.81 17.74
CA ASN A 350 12.91 -74.87 18.83
C ASN A 350 14.10 -73.98 19.18
N ARG A 351 15.33 -74.50 19.13
CA ARG A 351 16.54 -73.66 19.31
C ARG A 351 16.67 -72.65 18.18
N ASN A 352 16.46 -73.08 16.94
CA ASN A 352 16.54 -72.19 15.78
C ASN A 352 15.45 -71.10 15.82
N LEU A 353 14.22 -71.47 16.17
CA LEU A 353 13.14 -70.50 16.37
C LEU A 353 13.44 -69.52 17.51
N LYS A 354 14.08 -69.98 18.58
CA LYS A 354 14.51 -69.12 19.68
C LYS A 354 15.61 -68.15 19.26
N GLU A 355 16.61 -68.62 18.52
CA GLU A 355 17.67 -67.78 17.97
C GLU A 355 17.10 -66.72 17.00
N GLN A 356 16.15 -67.08 16.14
CA GLN A 356 15.45 -66.13 15.28
C GLN A 356 14.59 -65.13 16.07
N ASN A 357 13.94 -65.56 17.15
CA ASN A 357 13.17 -64.68 18.01
C ASN A 357 14.07 -63.67 18.73
N ASP A 358 15.21 -64.14 19.27
CA ASP A 358 16.20 -63.30 19.93
C ASP A 358 16.82 -62.27 18.94
N GLU A 359 17.07 -62.67 17.70
CA GLU A 359 17.53 -61.78 16.63
C GLU A 359 16.48 -60.73 16.23
N LEU A 360 15.22 -61.14 16.04
CA LEU A 360 14.12 -60.20 15.74
C LEU A 360 13.90 -59.22 16.89
N ASN A 361 13.97 -59.67 18.14
CA ASN A 361 13.91 -58.78 19.31
C ASN A 361 15.08 -57.78 19.31
N GLY A 362 16.29 -58.23 18.94
CA GLY A 362 17.46 -57.35 18.75
C GLY A 362 17.22 -56.27 17.69
N GLN A 363 16.60 -56.63 16.56
CA GLN A 363 16.25 -55.69 15.49
C GLN A 363 15.18 -54.68 15.93
N ILE A 364 14.15 -55.12 16.66
CA ILE A 364 13.11 -54.23 17.22
C ILE A 364 13.75 -53.22 18.17
N ILE A 365 14.63 -53.67 19.06
CA ILE A 365 15.34 -52.77 19.99
C ILE A 365 16.17 -51.75 19.21
N ASN A 366 16.93 -52.20 18.20
CA ASN A 366 17.77 -51.30 17.39
C ASN A 366 16.94 -50.28 16.61
N LEU A 367 15.84 -50.71 15.97
CA LEU A 367 14.90 -49.81 15.30
C LEU A 367 14.22 -48.84 16.27
N SER A 368 13.86 -49.28 17.49
CA SER A 368 13.30 -48.39 18.51
C SER A 368 14.32 -47.33 18.97
N ILE A 369 15.59 -47.71 19.12
CA ILE A 369 16.67 -46.78 19.48
C ILE A 369 16.94 -45.79 18.35
N GLN A 370 16.95 -46.25 17.10
CA GLN A 370 17.10 -45.37 15.93
C GLN A 370 15.90 -44.43 15.78
N GLY A 371 14.68 -44.93 15.98
CA GLY A 371 13.46 -44.12 16.00
C GLY A 371 13.52 -43.06 17.10
N ALA A 372 13.92 -43.43 18.32
CA ALA A 372 14.10 -42.49 19.42
C ALA A 372 15.20 -41.46 19.12
N LYS A 373 16.35 -41.86 18.57
CA LYS A 373 17.43 -40.94 18.16
C LYS A 373 17.00 -39.97 17.08
N ASN A 374 16.19 -40.41 16.12
CA ASN A 374 15.66 -39.56 15.07
C ASN A 374 14.66 -38.55 15.64
N LEU A 375 13.80 -38.96 16.59
CA LEU A 375 12.90 -38.05 17.30
C LEU A 375 13.68 -37.01 18.11
N PHE A 376 14.70 -37.41 18.87
CA PHE A 376 15.55 -36.47 19.62
C PHE A 376 16.32 -35.50 18.71
N SER A 377 16.79 -35.96 17.54
CA SER A 377 17.50 -35.10 16.58
C SER A 377 16.58 -34.13 15.83
N ALA A 378 15.32 -34.51 15.57
CA ALA A 378 14.33 -33.65 14.90
C ALA A 378 13.71 -32.60 15.84
N SER A 379 13.76 -32.82 17.16
CA SER A 379 13.01 -32.04 18.16
C SER A 379 13.52 -30.62 18.44
N PHE A 380 14.63 -30.16 17.84
CA PHE A 380 15.15 -28.81 18.13
C PHE A 380 15.01 -27.80 16.98
N SER A 381 14.81 -28.27 15.73
CA SER A 381 14.79 -27.40 14.55
C SER A 381 13.48 -27.40 13.76
N GLU A 382 12.55 -28.34 14.01
CA GLU A 382 11.29 -28.46 13.24
C GLU A 382 10.02 -28.56 14.13
N SER A 383 10.11 -28.24 15.42
CA SER A 383 8.93 -28.31 16.30
C SER A 383 8.09 -27.04 16.22
N LEU A 384 6.77 -27.19 16.21
CA LEU A 384 5.77 -26.11 16.32
C LEU A 384 6.09 -25.10 17.44
N ALA A 385 6.79 -25.51 18.51
CA ALA A 385 7.26 -24.61 19.56
C ALA A 385 8.30 -23.56 19.09
N ALA A 386 9.14 -23.90 18.11
CA ALA A 386 10.10 -22.98 17.48
C ALA A 386 9.39 -21.98 16.54
N GLU A 387 8.33 -22.43 15.84
CA GLU A 387 7.48 -21.58 15.00
C GLU A 387 6.55 -20.66 15.83
N ILE A 388 6.03 -21.14 16.96
CA ILE A 388 5.29 -20.30 17.92
C ILE A 388 6.22 -19.24 18.56
N SER A 389 7.52 -19.52 18.64
CA SER A 389 8.54 -18.56 19.09
C SER A 389 9.02 -17.64 17.97
N SER A 390 8.65 -17.87 16.71
CA SER A 390 9.21 -17.17 15.53
C SER A 390 8.44 -15.94 15.09
N VAL A 391 7.23 -15.65 15.63
CA VAL A 391 6.79 -14.25 15.69
C VAL A 391 7.63 -13.61 16.78
N SER A 392 8.78 -13.11 16.35
CA SER A 392 9.76 -12.57 17.27
C SER A 392 9.12 -11.44 18.07
N ARG A 393 9.47 -11.35 19.35
CA ARG A 393 9.09 -10.20 20.21
C ARG A 393 9.33 -8.87 19.49
N ASP A 394 10.38 -8.83 18.67
CA ASP A 394 10.78 -7.66 17.89
C ASP A 394 9.77 -7.32 16.78
N GLU A 395 9.27 -8.30 16.02
CA GLU A 395 8.19 -8.10 15.04
C GLU A 395 6.89 -7.61 15.70
N LEU A 396 6.56 -8.13 16.88
CA LEU A 396 5.40 -7.67 17.64
C LEU A 396 5.59 -6.23 18.13
N MET A 397 6.78 -5.88 18.64
CA MET A 397 7.08 -4.50 19.05
C MET A 397 7.08 -3.55 17.85
N GLU A 398 7.59 -3.96 16.69
CA GLU A 398 7.54 -3.16 15.47
C GLU A 398 6.09 -2.93 14.99
N ALA A 399 5.24 -3.96 15.06
CA ALA A 399 3.83 -3.83 14.72
C ALA A 399 3.09 -2.87 15.68
N ILE A 400 3.38 -2.94 16.98
CA ILE A 400 2.83 -2.01 17.98
C ILE A 400 3.29 -0.59 17.68
N GLN A 401 4.57 -0.38 17.40
CA GLN A 401 5.12 0.94 17.10
C GLN A 401 4.49 1.56 15.85
N LYS A 402 4.30 0.77 14.78
CA LYS A 402 3.57 1.22 13.58
C LYS A 402 2.13 1.60 13.89
N GLN A 403 1.46 0.83 14.76
CA GLN A 403 0.10 1.15 15.16
C GLN A 403 0.03 2.45 15.98
N GLU A 404 0.99 2.69 16.87
CA GLU A 404 1.10 3.94 17.63
C GLU A 404 1.34 5.15 16.72
N GLU A 405 2.18 5.02 15.69
CA GLU A 405 2.40 6.07 14.70
C GLU A 405 1.11 6.42 13.94
N ILE A 406 0.37 5.40 13.49
CA ILE A 406 -0.93 5.59 12.84
C ILE A 406 -1.90 6.32 13.77
N ASN A 407 -1.97 5.90 15.04
CA ASN A 407 -2.83 6.55 16.02
C ASN A 407 -2.44 8.01 16.26
N PHE A 408 -1.14 8.32 16.29
CA PHE A 408 -0.66 9.70 16.43
C PHE A 408 -1.06 10.57 15.24
N ARG A 409 -0.95 10.03 14.01
CA ARG A 409 -1.38 10.72 12.79
C ARG A 409 -2.90 10.94 12.75
N LEU A 410 -3.67 9.95 13.20
CA LEU A 410 -5.12 10.08 13.32
C LEU A 410 -5.51 11.12 14.36
N GLN A 411 -4.79 11.18 15.49
CA GLN A 411 -5.01 12.19 16.52
C GLN A 411 -4.70 13.60 15.98
N ASP A 412 -3.57 13.83 15.31
CA ASP A 412 -3.26 15.11 14.68
C ASP A 412 -4.31 15.52 13.62
N TYR A 413 -4.81 14.56 12.84
CA TYR A 413 -5.89 14.81 11.90
C TYR A 413 -7.19 15.26 12.60
N ILE A 414 -7.58 14.57 13.68
CA ILE A 414 -8.73 14.95 14.50
C ILE A 414 -8.50 16.33 15.12
N ASP A 415 -7.34 16.58 15.71
CA ASP A 415 -7.01 17.84 16.36
C ASP A 415 -7.10 19.02 15.37
N ARG A 416 -6.62 18.86 14.14
CA ARG A 416 -6.76 19.88 13.08
C ARG A 416 -8.22 20.18 12.75
N ILE A 417 -9.07 19.16 12.69
CA ILE A 417 -10.52 19.34 12.48
C ILE A 417 -11.14 20.06 13.67
N ILE A 418 -10.81 19.65 14.89
CA ILE A 418 -11.32 20.26 16.11
C ILE A 418 -10.92 21.74 16.19
N VAL A 419 -9.67 22.08 15.87
CA VAL A 419 -9.21 23.49 15.80
C VAL A 419 -10.02 24.28 14.78
N ALA A 420 -10.21 23.75 13.57
CA ALA A 420 -11.01 24.41 12.55
C ALA A 420 -12.47 24.62 12.98
N ILE A 421 -13.05 23.66 13.70
CA ILE A 421 -14.39 23.79 14.28
C ILE A 421 -14.42 24.86 15.37
N MET A 422 -13.42 24.88 16.27
CA MET A 422 -13.32 25.88 17.34
C MET A 422 -13.21 27.31 16.78
N GLU A 423 -12.55 27.50 15.64
CA GLU A 423 -12.41 28.79 14.97
C GLU A 423 -13.68 29.24 14.23
N THR A 424 -14.44 28.30 13.67
CA THR A 424 -15.59 28.62 12.79
C THR A 424 -16.94 28.59 13.51
N ASN A 425 -17.19 27.57 14.35
CA ASN A 425 -18.44 27.42 15.08
C ASN A 425 -18.29 26.51 16.32
N PRO A 426 -17.86 27.05 17.47
CA PRO A 426 -17.55 26.25 18.66
C PRO A 426 -18.79 25.64 19.33
N SER A 427 -20.00 26.16 19.05
CA SER A 427 -21.25 25.72 19.70
C SER A 427 -21.61 24.26 19.38
N ILE A 428 -21.07 23.68 18.31
CA ILE A 428 -21.36 22.29 17.91
C ILE A 428 -20.60 21.25 18.74
N LEU A 429 -19.57 21.66 19.49
CA LEU A 429 -18.82 20.78 20.39
C LEU A 429 -19.47 20.68 21.78
N GLU A 430 -20.56 21.40 22.03
CA GLU A 430 -21.31 21.33 23.28
C GLU A 430 -22.10 20.01 23.34
N VAL A 431 -21.70 19.12 24.25
CA VAL A 431 -22.42 17.86 24.53
C VAL A 431 -23.65 18.20 25.35
N LYS A 432 -24.84 18.03 24.76
CA LYS A 432 -26.15 18.34 25.37
C LYS A 432 -26.69 17.24 26.27
#